data_AF-A0A1B6L6D7-F1
#
_entry.id   AF-A0A1B6L6D7-F1
#
_cell.length_a   1.000
_cell.length_b   1.000
_cell.length_c   1.000
_cell.angle_alpha   90.00
_cell.angle_beta   90.00
_cell.angle_gamma   90.00
#
_symmetry.space_group_name_H-M   'P 1'
#
loop_
_entity.id
_entity.type
_entity.pdbx_description
1 polymer ?
#
loop_
_entity_poly.entity_id
_entity_poly.type
_entity_poly.pdbx_seq_one_letter_code
_entity_poly.pdbx_strand_id
1 'polypeptide(L)'
;MASSSKKPKTYHFYAEWETDYFFTQVKDKCVCLICNVSVSVGKKGNVERHFKTVHSGIEKDYPLNSTLRREVLQLKSQLNAQQSTVFKTLDKNKAATEASFRVSKVIAQHRKPYEDGELIKVAFLEAADTLFDNFKNKAEIMSAIKSVQLSANTVMRRVEAMSSDVVSQLKTDFDRCSYFSLQFDI
;
A
#
# COMPACT_ATOMS: atom_id res chain seq x y z
N MET A 1 26.56 42.41 -17.80
CA MET A 1 27.10 41.20 -17.16
C MET A 1 26.08 40.08 -17.33
N ALA A 2 26.29 39.16 -18.28
CA ALA A 2 25.35 38.06 -18.53
C ALA A 2 25.61 36.93 -17.53
N SER A 3 24.65 36.71 -16.64
CA SER A 3 24.60 35.55 -15.75
C SER A 3 24.46 34.27 -16.59
N SER A 4 25.50 33.45 -16.63
CA SER A 4 25.47 32.15 -17.27
C SER A 4 24.69 31.17 -16.38
N SER A 5 23.40 30.95 -16.70
CA SER A 5 22.59 29.93 -16.05
C SER A 5 23.13 28.54 -16.39
N LYS A 6 23.83 27.92 -15.42
CA LYS A 6 24.31 26.53 -15.54
C LYS A 6 23.11 25.59 -15.66
N LYS A 7 23.04 24.85 -16.78
CA LYS A 7 22.04 23.78 -16.98
C LYS A 7 22.07 22.80 -15.80
N PRO A 8 20.91 22.38 -15.25
CA PRO A 8 20.88 21.39 -14.18
C PRO A 8 21.52 20.09 -14.66
N LYS A 9 22.55 19.62 -13.93
CA LYS A 9 23.19 18.35 -14.21
C LYS A 9 22.29 17.23 -13.69
N THR A 10 21.70 16.46 -14.59
CA THR A 10 20.97 15.24 -14.26
C THR A 10 21.97 14.14 -13.91
N TYR A 11 21.86 13.56 -12.72
CA TYR A 11 22.67 12.41 -12.32
C TYR A 11 21.80 11.17 -12.32
N HIS A 12 22.25 10.14 -13.03
CA HIS A 12 21.57 8.86 -13.11
C HIS A 12 22.21 7.84 -12.18
N PHE A 13 21.37 7.04 -11.54
CA PHE A 13 21.80 5.86 -10.80
C PHE A 13 22.21 4.76 -11.78
N TYR A 14 23.31 4.06 -11.49
CA TYR A 14 23.77 2.93 -12.29
C TYR A 14 23.55 1.64 -11.51
N ALA A 15 22.95 0.64 -12.14
CA ALA A 15 22.63 -0.65 -11.51
C ALA A 15 23.85 -1.35 -10.91
N GLU A 16 25.03 -1.16 -11.52
CA GLU A 16 26.31 -1.67 -11.01
C GLU A 16 26.63 -1.20 -9.58
N TRP A 17 26.09 -0.05 -9.14
CA TRP A 17 26.33 0.42 -7.77
C TRP A 17 25.66 -0.44 -6.70
N GLU A 18 24.64 -1.22 -7.08
CA GLU A 18 24.02 -2.20 -6.20
C GLU A 18 24.97 -3.35 -5.89
N THR A 19 25.71 -3.83 -6.91
CA THR A 19 26.73 -4.86 -6.75
C THR A 19 28.02 -4.30 -6.18
N ASP A 20 28.49 -3.16 -6.64
CA ASP A 20 29.84 -2.65 -6.34
C ASP A 20 29.92 -1.97 -4.98
N TYR A 21 28.84 -1.31 -4.55
CA TYR A 21 28.84 -0.45 -3.37
C TYR A 21 27.67 -0.72 -2.41
N PHE A 22 26.79 -1.66 -2.72
CA PHE A 22 25.55 -1.91 -1.96
C PHE A 22 24.66 -0.67 -1.87
N PHE A 23 24.36 -0.03 -3.01
CA PHE A 23 23.39 1.06 -3.06
C PHE A 23 22.17 0.72 -3.94
N THR A 24 21.02 1.30 -3.64
CA THR A 24 19.83 1.20 -4.49
C THR A 24 19.15 2.55 -4.62
N GLN A 25 18.19 2.66 -5.54
CA GLN A 25 17.37 3.86 -5.69
C GLN A 25 15.95 3.64 -5.12
N VAL A 26 15.54 4.50 -4.19
CA VAL A 26 14.20 4.47 -3.57
C VAL A 26 13.57 5.85 -3.67
N LYS A 27 12.46 5.98 -4.41
CA LYS A 27 11.74 7.26 -4.61
C LYS A 27 12.70 8.41 -4.95
N ASP A 28 13.54 8.19 -5.95
CA ASP A 28 14.60 9.09 -6.45
C ASP A 28 15.80 9.34 -5.53
N LYS A 29 15.84 8.77 -4.33
CA LYS A 29 16.99 8.86 -3.42
C LYS A 29 17.94 7.68 -3.61
N CYS A 30 19.24 7.94 -3.66
CA CYS A 30 20.27 6.90 -3.66
C CYS A 30 20.61 6.52 -2.21
N VAL A 31 20.33 5.27 -1.82
CA VAL A 31 20.33 4.80 -0.42
C VAL A 31 21.29 3.62 -0.26
N CYS A 32 22.12 3.66 0.79
CA CYS A 32 23.00 2.55 1.15
C CYS A 32 22.18 1.38 1.73
N LEU A 33 22.40 0.18 1.24
CA LEU A 33 21.70 -1.04 1.65
C LEU A 33 22.18 -1.62 2.98
N ILE A 34 23.33 -1.17 3.50
CA ILE A 34 23.95 -1.67 4.73
C ILE A 34 23.49 -0.82 5.93
N CYS A 35 23.50 0.52 5.79
CA CYS A 35 23.16 1.44 6.88
C CYS A 35 21.91 2.31 6.65
N ASN A 36 21.22 2.15 5.52
CA ASN A 36 20.03 2.93 5.14
C ASN A 36 20.22 4.46 5.04
N VAL A 37 21.46 4.94 5.00
CA VAL A 37 21.77 6.36 4.81
C VAL A 37 21.61 6.73 3.32
N SER A 38 20.92 7.84 3.05
CA SER A 38 20.79 8.39 1.69
C SER A 38 21.92 9.35 1.36
N VAL A 39 22.51 9.23 0.18
CA VAL A 39 23.42 10.26 -0.35
C VAL A 39 22.63 11.35 -1.06
N SER A 40 22.91 12.60 -0.71
CA SER A 40 22.20 13.79 -1.23
C SER A 40 22.37 14.00 -2.74
N VAL A 41 23.45 13.46 -3.32
CA VAL A 41 23.66 13.46 -4.78
C VAL A 41 24.13 12.07 -5.22
N GLY A 42 23.35 11.41 -6.07
CA GLY A 42 23.65 10.09 -6.64
C GLY A 42 24.79 10.12 -7.66
N LYS A 43 26.01 10.40 -7.20
CA LYS A 43 27.24 10.30 -7.99
C LYS A 43 28.08 9.13 -7.51
N LYS A 44 28.76 8.46 -8.44
CA LYS A 44 29.73 7.39 -8.14
C LYS A 44 30.69 7.78 -7.01
N GLY A 45 31.31 8.95 -7.08
CA GLY A 45 32.27 9.38 -6.05
C GLY A 45 31.68 9.56 -4.64
N ASN A 46 30.39 9.86 -4.51
CA ASN A 46 29.73 9.96 -3.20
C ASN A 46 29.39 8.57 -2.65
N VAL A 47 28.88 7.71 -3.53
CA VAL A 47 28.51 6.32 -3.24
C VAL A 47 29.75 5.51 -2.84
N GLU A 48 30.80 5.58 -3.64
CA GLU A 48 32.07 4.90 -3.42
C GLU A 48 32.76 5.38 -2.15
N ARG A 49 32.80 6.70 -1.92
CA ARG A 49 33.37 7.25 -0.68
C ARG A 49 32.64 6.71 0.54
N HIS A 50 31.29 6.77 0.53
CA HIS A 50 30.49 6.26 1.63
C HIS A 50 30.79 4.78 1.90
N PHE A 51 30.81 3.95 0.85
CA PHE A 51 31.13 2.53 0.99
C PHE A 51 32.52 2.31 1.60
N LYS A 52 33.56 2.97 1.05
CA LYS A 52 34.94 2.78 1.51
C LYS A 52 35.19 3.31 2.93
N THR A 53 34.55 4.40 3.34
CA THR A 53 34.82 5.02 4.65
C THR A 53 33.93 4.49 5.77
N VAL A 54 32.67 4.16 5.47
CA VAL A 54 31.70 3.69 6.48
C VAL A 54 31.67 2.16 6.56
N HIS A 55 31.98 1.48 5.46
CA HIS A 55 31.86 0.03 5.31
C HIS A 55 33.16 -0.64 4.85
N SER A 56 34.31 -0.14 5.32
CA SER A 56 35.65 -0.62 4.93
C SER A 56 35.88 -2.13 5.13
N GLY A 57 35.20 -2.76 6.10
CA GLY A 57 35.32 -4.21 6.36
C GLY A 57 34.50 -5.10 5.42
N ILE A 58 33.47 -4.56 4.77
CA ILE A 58 32.52 -5.36 3.98
C ILE A 58 33.19 -5.97 2.74
N GLU A 59 34.18 -5.31 2.16
CA GLU A 59 34.89 -5.82 0.99
C GLU A 59 35.76 -7.05 1.31
N LYS A 60 36.14 -7.24 2.58
CA LYS A 60 36.85 -8.42 3.06
C LYS A 60 35.93 -9.62 3.24
N ASP A 61 34.76 -9.39 3.82
CA ASP A 61 33.78 -10.45 4.11
C ASP A 61 32.96 -10.82 2.85
N TYR A 62 32.75 -9.86 1.95
CA TYR A 62 31.99 -10.01 0.71
C TYR A 62 32.75 -9.35 -0.47
N PRO A 63 33.80 -10.01 -1.00
CA PRO A 63 34.61 -9.48 -2.09
C PRO A 63 33.79 -9.20 -3.35
N LEU A 64 34.22 -8.22 -4.15
CA LEU A 64 33.65 -7.96 -5.47
C LEU A 64 33.66 -9.25 -6.31
N ASN A 65 32.59 -9.46 -7.08
CA ASN A 65 32.38 -10.64 -7.94
C ASN A 65 32.29 -12.02 -7.24
N SER A 66 32.39 -12.07 -5.91
CA SER A 66 32.17 -13.32 -5.17
C SER A 66 30.75 -13.86 -5.39
N THR A 67 30.62 -15.17 -5.35
CA THR A 67 29.32 -15.86 -5.43
C THR A 67 28.43 -15.45 -4.26
N LEU A 68 29.00 -15.39 -3.05
CA LEU A 68 28.31 -14.99 -1.83
C LEU A 68 27.70 -13.59 -1.92
N ARG A 69 28.43 -12.60 -2.47
CA ARG A 69 27.92 -11.24 -2.64
C ARG A 69 26.72 -11.17 -3.60
N ARG A 70 26.76 -11.94 -4.70
CA ARG A 70 25.64 -12.04 -5.63
C ARG A 70 24.42 -12.70 -5.00
N GLU A 71 24.63 -13.75 -4.23
CA GLU A 71 23.56 -14.49 -3.55
C GLU A 71 22.85 -13.61 -2.49
N VAL A 72 23.59 -12.86 -1.68
CA VAL A 72 23.02 -11.92 -0.69
C VAL A 72 22.15 -10.84 -1.36
N LEU A 73 22.62 -10.27 -2.47
CA LEU A 73 21.86 -9.26 -3.22
C LEU A 73 20.60 -9.88 -3.89
N GLN A 74 20.70 -11.11 -4.38
CA GLN A 74 19.57 -11.84 -4.96
C GLN A 74 18.52 -12.22 -3.90
N LEU A 75 18.93 -12.71 -2.73
CA LEU A 75 18.02 -12.99 -1.63
C LEU A 75 17.28 -11.73 -1.16
N LYS A 76 17.97 -10.59 -1.15
CA LYS A 76 17.35 -9.30 -0.85
C LYS A 76 16.30 -8.90 -1.89
N SER A 77 16.62 -9.02 -3.18
CA SER A 77 15.67 -8.66 -4.24
C SER A 77 14.42 -9.57 -4.20
N GLN A 78 14.60 -10.86 -3.92
CA GLN A 78 13.51 -11.81 -3.71
C GLN A 78 12.66 -11.45 -2.49
N LEU A 79 13.28 -11.10 -1.35
CA LEU A 79 12.57 -10.67 -0.15
C LEU A 79 11.75 -9.39 -0.40
N ASN A 80 12.32 -8.40 -1.08
CA ASN A 80 11.62 -7.18 -1.45
C ASN A 80 10.42 -7.46 -2.38
N ALA A 81 10.59 -8.36 -3.35
CA ALA A 81 9.51 -8.77 -4.24
C ALA A 81 8.38 -9.46 -3.46
N GLN A 82 8.73 -10.36 -2.54
CA GLN A 82 7.77 -11.03 -1.65
C GLN A 82 7.01 -10.01 -0.78
N GLN A 83 7.72 -9.10 -0.11
CA GLN A 83 7.10 -8.05 0.71
C GLN A 83 6.16 -7.18 -0.12
N SER A 84 6.57 -6.72 -1.30
CA SER A 84 5.73 -5.89 -2.18
C SER A 84 4.43 -6.59 -2.58
N THR A 85 4.45 -7.91 -2.76
CA THR A 85 3.28 -8.72 -3.11
C THR A 85 2.33 -8.87 -1.92
N VAL A 86 2.88 -9.07 -0.71
CA VAL A 86 2.11 -9.11 0.54
C VAL A 86 1.39 -7.77 0.77
N PHE A 87 2.11 -6.64 0.67
CA PHE A 87 1.50 -5.31 0.85
C PHE A 87 0.38 -5.04 -0.18
N LYS A 88 0.60 -5.36 -1.46
CA LYS A 88 -0.44 -5.24 -2.50
C LYS A 88 -1.68 -6.10 -2.20
N THR A 89 -1.49 -7.30 -1.64
CA THR A 89 -2.58 -8.19 -1.25
C THR A 89 -3.35 -7.65 -0.06
N LEU A 90 -2.66 -7.10 0.94
CA LEU A 90 -3.26 -6.43 2.09
C LEU A 90 -4.10 -5.21 1.67
N ASP A 91 -3.58 -4.39 0.75
CA ASP A 91 -4.31 -3.21 0.26
C ASP A 91 -5.60 -3.59 -0.49
N LYS A 92 -5.54 -4.64 -1.33
CA LYS A 92 -6.73 -5.18 -2.02
C LYS A 92 -7.77 -5.71 -1.02
N ASN A 93 -7.33 -6.43 0.02
CA ASN A 93 -8.23 -6.95 1.06
C ASN A 93 -8.86 -5.82 1.88
N LYS A 94 -8.12 -4.75 2.15
CA LYS A 94 -8.63 -3.55 2.84
C LYS A 94 -9.71 -2.86 2.01
N ALA A 95 -9.48 -2.67 0.71
CA ALA A 95 -10.46 -2.07 -0.19
C ALA A 95 -11.74 -2.90 -0.30
N ALA A 96 -11.63 -4.23 -0.43
CA ALA A 96 -12.79 -5.12 -0.47
C ALA A 96 -13.59 -5.10 0.86
N THR A 97 -12.88 -5.04 1.99
CA THR A 97 -13.51 -4.93 3.32
C THR A 97 -14.26 -3.60 3.46
N GLU A 98 -13.64 -2.48 3.10
CA GLU A 98 -14.27 -1.16 3.10
C GLU A 98 -15.51 -1.13 2.21
N ALA A 99 -15.43 -1.68 0.99
CA ALA A 99 -16.57 -1.79 0.09
C ALA A 99 -17.73 -2.60 0.72
N SER A 100 -17.42 -3.70 1.42
CA SER A 100 -18.44 -4.50 2.10
C SER A 100 -19.19 -3.72 3.18
N PHE A 101 -18.49 -2.89 3.97
CA PHE A 101 -19.11 -2.01 4.96
C PHE A 101 -20.00 -0.96 4.30
N ARG A 102 -19.52 -0.32 3.23
CA ARG A 102 -20.29 0.70 2.51
C ARG A 102 -21.58 0.17 1.93
N VAL A 103 -21.54 -0.98 1.25
CA VAL A 103 -22.75 -1.61 0.70
C VAL A 103 -23.69 -2.03 1.83
N SER A 104 -23.17 -2.65 2.90
CA SER A 104 -23.98 -3.04 4.07
C SER A 104 -24.69 -1.83 4.72
N LYS A 105 -24.00 -0.68 4.80
CA LYS A 105 -24.58 0.58 5.28
C LYS A 105 -25.74 1.03 4.40
N VAL A 106 -25.59 0.97 3.07
CA VAL A 106 -26.65 1.34 2.13
C VAL A 106 -27.87 0.44 2.32
N ILE A 107 -27.68 -0.88 2.45
CA ILE A 107 -28.75 -1.85 2.70
C ILE A 107 -29.51 -1.48 3.99
N ALA A 108 -28.78 -1.26 5.09
CA ALA A 108 -29.37 -0.92 6.39
C ALA A 108 -30.13 0.43 6.36
N GLN A 109 -29.55 1.46 5.74
CA GLN A 109 -30.18 2.79 5.62
C GLN A 109 -31.49 2.76 4.85
N HIS A 110 -31.60 1.90 3.84
CA HIS A 110 -32.81 1.72 3.04
C HIS A 110 -33.74 0.63 3.58
N ARG A 111 -33.44 0.07 4.77
CA ARG A 111 -34.22 -0.96 5.45
C ARG A 111 -34.47 -2.19 4.56
N LYS A 112 -33.46 -2.58 3.80
CA LYS A 112 -33.52 -3.75 2.91
C LYS A 112 -33.09 -5.03 3.64
N PRO A 113 -33.60 -6.21 3.24
CA PRO A 113 -33.14 -7.49 3.76
C PRO A 113 -31.63 -7.66 3.56
N TYR A 114 -30.97 -8.42 4.43
CA TYR A 114 -29.52 -8.61 4.32
C TYR A 114 -29.14 -9.50 3.14
N GLU A 115 -30.06 -10.37 2.72
CA GLU A 115 -29.99 -11.22 1.53
C GLU A 115 -29.90 -10.41 0.22
N ASP A 116 -30.31 -9.13 0.24
CA ASP A 116 -30.14 -8.24 -0.91
C ASP A 116 -28.64 -8.00 -1.20
N GLY A 117 -27.74 -8.27 -0.25
CA GLY A 117 -26.30 -8.20 -0.44
C GLY A 117 -25.81 -9.11 -1.58
N GLU A 118 -26.28 -10.36 -1.63
CA GLU A 118 -25.97 -11.28 -2.72
C GLU A 118 -26.53 -10.79 -4.06
N LEU A 119 -27.76 -10.28 -4.06
CA LEU A 119 -28.41 -9.76 -5.27
C LEU A 119 -27.66 -8.54 -5.83
N ILE A 120 -27.28 -7.59 -4.98
CA ILE A 120 -26.49 -6.41 -5.37
C ILE A 120 -25.16 -6.84 -5.98
N LYS A 121 -24.50 -7.86 -5.41
CA LYS A 121 -23.24 -8.38 -5.94
C LYS A 121 -23.40 -8.97 -7.34
N VAL A 122 -24.48 -9.74 -7.57
CA VAL A 122 -24.80 -10.28 -8.90
C VAL A 122 -25.05 -9.13 -9.88
N ALA A 123 -25.87 -8.15 -9.53
CA ALA A 123 -26.15 -7.00 -10.38
C ALA A 123 -24.87 -6.22 -10.74
N PHE A 124 -23.96 -6.05 -9.78
CA PHE A 124 -22.66 -5.40 -10.02
C PHE A 124 -21.80 -6.19 -11.00
N LEU A 125 -21.78 -7.52 -10.92
CA LEU A 125 -21.02 -8.36 -11.83
C LEU A 125 -21.59 -8.31 -13.25
N GLU A 126 -22.90 -8.42 -13.42
CA GLU A 126 -23.56 -8.33 -14.74
C GLU A 126 -23.32 -6.97 -15.40
N ALA A 127 -23.48 -5.88 -14.63
CA ALA A 127 -23.21 -4.54 -15.13
C ALA A 127 -21.72 -4.34 -15.47
N ALA A 128 -20.81 -4.79 -14.61
CA ALA A 128 -19.37 -4.66 -14.84
C ALA A 128 -18.90 -5.47 -16.05
N ASP A 129 -19.46 -6.66 -16.27
CA ASP A 129 -19.08 -7.51 -17.41
C ASP A 129 -19.38 -6.82 -18.75
N THR A 130 -20.52 -6.12 -18.83
CA THR A 130 -20.95 -5.38 -20.01
C THR A 130 -20.22 -4.03 -20.14
N LEU A 131 -20.16 -3.23 -19.05
CA LEU A 131 -19.62 -1.87 -19.07
C LEU A 131 -18.09 -1.85 -19.31
N PHE A 132 -17.38 -2.88 -18.83
CA PHE A 132 -15.93 -2.96 -18.92
C PHE A 132 -15.43 -3.96 -19.96
N ASP A 133 -16.28 -4.40 -20.89
CA ASP A 133 -15.91 -5.45 -21.85
C ASP A 133 -14.65 -5.11 -22.68
N ASN A 134 -14.53 -3.85 -23.11
CA ASN A 134 -13.40 -3.36 -23.90
C ASN A 134 -12.21 -2.87 -23.07
N PHE A 135 -12.24 -3.01 -21.74
CA PHE A 135 -11.20 -2.49 -20.87
C PHE A 135 -10.08 -3.53 -20.66
N LYS A 136 -8.82 -3.10 -20.81
CA LYS A 136 -7.64 -3.97 -20.61
C LYS A 136 -7.58 -4.61 -19.22
N ASN A 137 -8.18 -3.98 -18.22
CA ASN A 137 -8.21 -4.42 -16.83
C ASN A 137 -9.55 -5.06 -16.40
N LYS A 138 -10.41 -5.48 -17.35
CA LYS A 138 -11.70 -6.14 -17.06
C LYS A 138 -11.57 -7.24 -16.01
N ALA A 139 -10.62 -8.17 -16.22
CA ALA A 139 -10.43 -9.31 -15.33
C ALA A 139 -10.07 -8.89 -13.90
N GLU A 140 -9.28 -7.83 -13.73
CA GLU A 140 -8.91 -7.30 -12.42
C GLU A 140 -10.10 -6.64 -11.71
N ILE A 141 -10.91 -5.87 -12.44
CA ILE A 141 -12.14 -5.25 -11.91
C ILE A 141 -13.13 -6.34 -11.47
N MET A 142 -13.38 -7.32 -12.34
CA MET A 142 -14.28 -8.44 -12.05
C MET A 142 -13.81 -9.24 -10.84
N SER A 143 -12.50 -9.51 -10.73
CA SER A 143 -11.91 -10.18 -9.57
C SER A 143 -12.09 -9.36 -8.27
N ALA A 144 -11.93 -8.05 -8.34
CA ALA A 144 -12.12 -7.16 -7.20
C ALA A 144 -13.59 -7.12 -6.73
N ILE A 145 -14.56 -7.13 -7.65
CA ILE A 145 -15.99 -7.21 -7.28
C ILE A 145 -16.28 -8.58 -6.65
N LYS A 146 -15.74 -9.67 -7.21
CA LYS A 146 -15.92 -11.03 -6.68
C LYS A 146 -15.35 -11.19 -5.26
N SER A 147 -14.29 -10.48 -4.91
CA SER A 147 -13.69 -10.58 -3.57
C SER A 147 -14.50 -9.84 -2.48
N VAL A 148 -15.41 -8.95 -2.83
CA VAL A 148 -16.27 -8.25 -1.84
C VAL A 148 -17.21 -9.26 -1.18
N GLN A 149 -17.18 -9.34 0.15
CA GLN A 149 -18.04 -10.24 0.92
C GLN A 149 -19.38 -9.54 1.20
N LEU A 150 -20.46 -10.06 0.61
CA LEU A 150 -21.81 -9.50 0.74
C LEU A 150 -22.85 -10.59 1.04
N SER A 151 -22.47 -11.67 1.72
CA SER A 151 -23.48 -12.64 2.16
C SER A 151 -24.37 -12.04 3.24
N ALA A 152 -25.61 -12.51 3.37
CA ALA A 152 -26.54 -12.03 4.40
C ALA A 152 -25.90 -11.99 5.81
N ASN A 153 -25.18 -13.05 6.19
CA ASN A 153 -24.43 -13.12 7.46
C ASN A 153 -23.31 -12.07 7.57
N THR A 154 -22.59 -11.81 6.48
CA THR A 154 -21.57 -10.76 6.48
C THR A 154 -22.23 -9.39 6.61
N VAL A 155 -23.27 -9.10 5.83
CA VAL A 155 -23.99 -7.82 5.88
C VAL A 155 -24.50 -7.56 7.30
N MET A 156 -25.16 -8.54 7.92
CA MET A 156 -25.60 -8.48 9.31
C MET A 156 -24.45 -8.09 10.27
N ARG A 157 -23.35 -8.84 10.27
CA ARG A 157 -22.20 -8.58 11.15
C ARG A 157 -21.59 -7.20 10.92
N ARG A 158 -21.56 -6.72 9.68
CA ARG A 158 -21.05 -5.38 9.34
C ARG A 158 -21.97 -4.29 9.91
N VAL A 159 -23.29 -4.48 9.81
CA VAL A 159 -24.29 -3.57 10.39
C VAL A 159 -24.18 -3.55 11.91
N GLU A 160 -24.06 -4.70 12.56
CA GLU A 160 -23.85 -4.81 14.02
C GLU A 160 -22.56 -4.10 14.46
N ALA A 161 -21.46 -4.32 13.74
CA ALA A 161 -20.19 -3.66 14.02
C ALA A 161 -20.29 -2.13 13.90
N MET A 162 -20.95 -1.63 12.83
CA MET A 162 -21.18 -0.19 12.67
C MET A 162 -22.08 0.37 13.78
N SER A 163 -23.12 -0.36 14.19
CA SER A 163 -24.00 0.03 15.29
C SER A 163 -23.24 0.14 16.61
N SER A 164 -22.43 -0.88 16.92
CA SER A 164 -21.57 -0.88 18.11
C SER A 164 -20.56 0.27 18.12
N ASP A 165 -19.98 0.58 16.95
CA ASP A 165 -19.04 1.69 16.80
C ASP A 165 -19.71 3.05 17.04
N VAL A 166 -20.90 3.27 16.45
CA VAL A 166 -21.69 4.49 16.69
C VAL A 166 -22.03 4.65 18.17
N VAL A 167 -22.43 3.57 18.86
CA VAL A 167 -22.69 3.60 20.31
C VAL A 167 -21.42 3.93 21.11
N SER A 168 -20.27 3.38 20.72
CA SER A 168 -18.99 3.66 21.40
C SER A 168 -18.56 5.12 21.24
N GLN A 169 -18.70 5.68 20.03
CA GLN A 169 -18.42 7.09 19.76
C GLN A 169 -19.35 7.99 20.57
N LEU A 170 -20.65 7.68 20.58
CA LEU A 170 -21.65 8.42 21.36
C LEU A 170 -21.31 8.43 22.86
N LYS A 171 -20.90 7.30 23.44
CA LYS A 171 -20.45 7.24 24.85
C LYS A 171 -19.25 8.15 25.11
N THR A 172 -18.27 8.11 24.21
CA THR A 172 -17.07 8.95 24.31
C THR A 172 -17.43 10.43 24.24
N ASP A 173 -18.39 10.80 23.39
CA ASP A 173 -18.89 12.16 23.29
C ASP A 173 -19.65 12.59 24.55
N PHE A 174 -20.44 11.69 25.15
CA PHE A 174 -21.09 11.91 26.44
C PHE A 174 -20.08 12.17 27.57
N ASP A 175 -19.01 11.38 27.65
CA ASP A 175 -17.97 11.57 28.67
C ASP A 175 -17.25 12.92 28.56
N ARG A 176 -17.27 13.52 27.37
CA ARG A 176 -16.61 14.81 27.07
C ARG A 176 -17.56 16.00 27.15
N CYS A 177 -18.87 15.78 27.18
CA CYS A 177 -19.85 16.86 27.19
C CYS A 177 -20.15 17.32 28.64
N SER A 178 -20.20 18.63 28.88
CA SER A 178 -20.59 19.17 30.19
C SER A 178 -22.11 19.23 30.38
N TYR A 179 -22.84 19.34 29.27
CA TYR A 179 -24.29 19.46 29.24
C TYR A 179 -24.82 18.78 27.98
N PHE A 180 -25.99 18.16 28.08
CA PHE A 180 -26.75 17.63 26.96
C PHE A 180 -28.24 17.79 27.24
N SER A 181 -29.07 17.69 26.21
CA SER A 181 -30.53 17.66 26.34
C SER A 181 -31.06 16.52 25.48
N LEU A 182 -32.14 15.89 25.94
CA LEU A 182 -32.83 14.80 25.24
C LEU A 182 -34.27 15.21 25.03
N GLN A 183 -34.73 15.11 23.80
CA GLN A 183 -36.14 15.20 23.47
C GLN A 183 -36.74 13.79 23.49
N PHE A 184 -37.82 13.63 24.24
CA PHE A 184 -38.63 12.41 24.23
C PHE A 184 -39.88 12.68 23.40
N ASP A 185 -39.99 11.98 22.27
CA ASP A 185 -41.23 11.94 21.50
C ASP A 185 -42.03 10.72 21.97
N ILE A 186 -43.29 10.95 22.38
CA ILE A 186 -44.26 9.92 22.81
C ILE A 186 -45.18 9.58 21.63
#